data_AF-A0A7L2NF53-F1
#
_entry.id   AF-A0A7L2NF53-F1
#
_cell.length_a   1.000
_cell.length_b   1.000
_cell.length_c   1.000
_cell.angle_alpha   90.00
_cell.angle_beta   90.00
_cell.angle_gamma   90.00
#
_symmetry.space_group_name_H-M   'P 1'
#
loop_
_entity.id
_entity.type
_entity.pdbx_description
1 polymer ?
#
loop_
_entity_poly.entity_id
_entity_poly.type
_entity_poly.pdbx_seq_one_letter_code
_entity_poly.pdbx_strand_id
1 'polypeptide(L)'
;SDNTSDNSERLRALPLSPEAIVTLPSEQLRAILAGAGTSRAQLALARDIRRRGRNKAAARRCRRRRLEAVAGLREELARLGRERERLLRARGQAERALGTLRGELERVRRQLRGALGDG
;
A
#
# COMPACT_ATOMS: atom_id res chain seq x y z
N SER A 1 -7.18 -18.35 31.14
CA SER A 1 -7.77 -17.68 32.30
C SER A 1 -6.63 -17.52 33.28
N ASP A 2 -6.00 -16.35 33.43
CA ASP A 2 -6.32 -15.38 34.49
C ASP A 2 -5.70 -13.97 34.27
N ASN A 3 -5.23 -13.66 33.06
CA ASN A 3 -4.43 -12.44 32.82
C ASN A 3 -5.25 -11.13 32.68
N THR A 4 -6.58 -11.21 32.67
CA THR A 4 -7.49 -10.06 32.55
C THR A 4 -7.86 -9.44 33.90
N SER A 5 -7.92 -10.25 34.97
CA SER A 5 -8.35 -9.79 36.30
C SER A 5 -7.29 -8.90 36.96
N ASP A 6 -6.04 -9.37 36.96
CA ASP A 6 -4.89 -8.69 37.59
C ASP A 6 -4.53 -7.35 36.89
N ASN A 7 -4.81 -7.27 35.58
CA ASN A 7 -4.64 -6.04 34.80
C ASN A 7 -5.77 -5.03 35.10
N SER A 8 -6.99 -5.51 35.37
CA SER A 8 -8.14 -4.65 35.68
C SER A 8 -8.02 -3.97 37.05
N GLU A 9 -7.46 -4.65 38.05
CA GLU A 9 -7.27 -4.13 39.40
C GLU A 9 -6.16 -3.06 39.44
N ARG A 10 -5.06 -3.32 38.72
CA ARG A 10 -3.99 -2.32 38.47
C ARG A 10 -4.47 -1.10 37.68
N LEU A 11 -5.46 -1.27 36.79
CA LEU A 11 -6.05 -0.20 36.00
C LEU A 11 -7.02 0.69 36.81
N ARG A 12 -7.73 0.13 37.79
CA ARG A 12 -8.56 0.92 38.73
C ARG A 12 -7.75 1.91 39.57
N ALA A 13 -6.44 1.70 39.68
CA ALA A 13 -5.53 2.60 40.35
C ALA A 13 -5.14 3.84 39.53
N LEU A 14 -5.57 3.98 38.26
CA LEU A 14 -5.23 5.15 37.43
C LEU A 14 -6.46 6.05 37.22
N PRO A 15 -6.30 7.39 37.24
CA PRO A 15 -7.39 8.33 37.04
C PRO A 15 -7.88 8.42 35.58
N LEU A 16 -7.42 7.52 34.70
CA LEU A 16 -7.61 7.58 33.25
C LEU A 16 -7.80 6.18 32.67
N SER A 17 -8.59 6.08 31.60
CA SER A 17 -8.71 4.85 30.83
C SER A 17 -7.42 4.53 30.05
N PRO A 18 -7.17 3.23 29.71
CA PRO A 18 -6.05 2.85 28.86
C PRO A 18 -6.03 3.63 27.54
N GLU A 19 -7.20 3.85 26.95
CA GLU A 19 -7.36 4.59 25.70
C GLU A 19 -6.88 6.03 25.85
N ALA A 20 -7.33 6.74 26.89
CA ALA A 20 -6.89 8.11 27.17
C ALA A 20 -5.38 8.19 27.44
N ILE A 21 -4.83 7.22 28.19
CA ILE A 21 -3.38 7.11 28.44
C ILE A 21 -2.59 6.96 27.14
N VAL A 22 -3.13 6.30 26.12
CA VAL A 22 -2.47 6.08 24.84
C VAL A 22 -2.62 7.27 23.89
N THR A 23 -3.77 7.95 23.88
CA THR A 23 -4.11 8.97 22.88
C THR A 23 -3.79 10.41 23.30
N LEU A 24 -3.87 10.73 24.60
CA LEU A 24 -3.68 12.11 25.07
C LEU A 24 -2.28 12.64 24.75
N PRO A 25 -2.13 13.95 24.48
CA PRO A 25 -0.82 14.61 24.46
C PRO A 25 -0.04 14.41 25.76
N SER A 26 1.29 14.38 25.68
CA SER A 26 2.14 14.12 26.86
C SER A 26 1.93 15.14 27.98
N GLU A 27 1.73 16.41 27.64
CA GLU A 27 1.53 17.48 28.61
C GLU A 27 0.18 17.37 29.32
N GLN A 28 -0.91 17.11 28.59
CA GLN A 28 -2.24 16.89 29.18
C GLN A 28 -2.25 15.66 30.09
N LEU A 29 -1.62 14.56 29.64
CA LEU A 29 -1.50 13.35 30.45
C LEU A 29 -0.72 13.61 31.76
N ARG A 30 0.38 14.38 31.68
CA ARG A 30 1.18 14.75 32.86
C ARG A 30 0.38 15.62 33.82
N ALA A 31 -0.35 16.62 33.33
CA ALA A 31 -1.16 17.51 34.16
C ALA A 31 -2.22 16.74 34.95
N ILE A 32 -2.94 15.82 34.29
CA ILE A 32 -3.96 14.98 34.94
C ILE A 32 -3.34 14.05 35.99
N LEU A 33 -2.23 13.39 35.66
CA LEU A 33 -1.55 12.49 36.59
C LEU A 33 -0.99 13.24 37.81
N ALA A 34 -0.45 14.44 37.62
CA ALA A 34 0.03 15.30 38.71
C ALA A 34 -1.13 15.78 39.61
N GLY A 35 -2.23 16.25 39.01
CA GLY A 35 -3.40 16.72 39.75
C GLY A 35 -4.10 15.62 40.58
N ALA A 36 -3.99 14.36 40.17
CA ALA A 36 -4.55 13.22 40.88
C ALA A 36 -3.64 12.65 42.00
N GLY A 37 -2.47 13.24 42.25
CA GLY A 37 -1.55 12.76 43.29
C GLY A 37 -1.01 11.34 43.04
N THR A 38 -0.81 10.95 41.77
CA THR A 38 -0.40 9.57 41.44
C THR A 38 0.99 9.20 41.97
N SER A 39 1.10 8.01 42.54
CA SER A 39 2.35 7.43 43.04
C SER A 39 3.33 7.06 41.93
N ARG A 40 4.61 6.87 42.28
CA ARG A 40 5.66 6.44 41.35
C ARG A 40 5.32 5.13 40.62
N ALA A 41 4.66 4.19 41.30
CA ALA A 41 4.23 2.92 40.72
C ALA A 41 3.12 3.12 39.68
N GLN A 42 2.12 3.95 39.97
CA GLN A 42 1.05 4.32 39.04
C GLN A 42 1.61 5.06 37.81
N LEU A 43 2.55 5.99 38.00
CA LEU A 43 3.22 6.67 36.89
C LEU A 43 4.00 5.70 35.99
N ALA A 44 4.68 4.71 36.58
CA ALA A 44 5.38 3.67 35.82
C ALA A 44 4.40 2.82 35.02
N LEU A 45 3.27 2.43 35.62
CA LEU A 45 2.20 1.67 34.96
C LEU A 45 1.60 2.46 33.77
N ALA A 46 1.25 3.74 33.97
CA ALA A 46 0.69 4.59 32.92
C ALA A 46 1.66 4.74 31.73
N ARG A 47 2.97 4.92 32.01
CA ARG A 47 4.00 4.96 30.95
C ARG A 47 4.07 3.65 30.18
N ASP A 48 4.01 2.51 30.87
CA ASP A 48 4.10 1.22 30.23
C ASP A 48 2.86 0.89 29.39
N ILE A 49 1.65 1.21 29.87
CA ILE A 49 0.41 1.15 29.10
C ILE A 49 0.54 2.01 27.83
N ARG A 50 0.98 3.27 27.97
CA ARG A 50 1.16 4.19 26.84
C ARG A 50 2.19 3.67 25.83
N ARG A 51 3.31 3.11 26.31
CA ARG A 51 4.37 2.53 25.48
C ARG A 51 3.84 1.34 24.69
N ARG A 52 3.20 0.37 25.36
CA ARG A 52 2.61 -0.82 24.73
C ARG A 52 1.51 -0.44 23.73
N GLY A 53 0.62 0.48 24.10
CA GLY A 53 -0.45 0.97 23.23
C GLY A 53 0.08 1.67 21.96
N ARG A 54 1.08 2.55 22.10
CA ARG A 54 1.74 3.20 20.95
C ARG A 54 2.44 2.19 20.04
N ASN A 55 3.15 1.20 20.61
CA ASN A 55 3.78 0.13 19.83
C ASN A 55 2.75 -0.73 19.08
N LYS A 56 1.63 -1.07 19.72
CA LYS A 56 0.51 -1.78 19.07
C LYS A 56 -0.06 -0.97 17.89
N ALA A 57 -0.25 0.33 18.07
CA ALA A 57 -0.73 1.21 17.01
C ALA A 57 0.29 1.33 15.85
N ALA A 58 1.58 1.44 16.18
CA ALA A 58 2.66 1.46 15.19
C ALA A 58 2.72 0.16 14.38
N ALA A 59 2.62 -1.00 15.03
CA ALA A 59 2.56 -2.29 14.36
C ALA A 59 1.34 -2.41 13.43
N ARG A 60 0.17 -1.94 13.87
CA ARG A 60 -1.04 -1.87 13.03
C ARG A 60 -0.82 -0.98 11.79
N ARG A 61 -0.26 0.22 11.96
CA ARG A 61 0.06 1.12 10.84
C ARG A 61 1.08 0.50 9.89
N CYS A 62 2.10 -0.16 10.40
CA CYS A 62 3.11 -0.85 9.59
C CYS A 62 2.47 -1.96 8.74
N ARG A 63 1.65 -2.83 9.35
CA ARG A 63 0.90 -3.86 8.63
C ARG A 63 -0.02 -3.26 7.57
N ARG A 64 -0.75 -2.19 7.91
CA ARG A 64 -1.64 -1.50 6.97
C ARG A 64 -0.87 -0.96 5.77
N ARG A 65 0.22 -0.23 5.99
CA ARG A 65 1.09 0.29 4.91
C ARG A 65 1.63 -0.82 4.01
N ARG A 66 2.04 -1.95 4.59
CA ARG A 66 2.49 -3.12 3.82
C ARG A 66 1.38 -3.67 2.93
N LEU A 67 0.16 -3.78 3.44
CA LEU A 67 -0.99 -4.26 2.67
C LEU A 67 -1.39 -3.27 1.56
N GLU A 68 -1.40 -1.97 1.87
CA GLU A 68 -1.63 -0.91 0.88
C GLU A 68 -0.58 -0.97 -0.25
N ALA A 69 0.70 -1.16 0.08
CA ALA A 69 1.76 -1.31 -0.92
C ALA A 69 1.57 -2.56 -1.79
N VAL A 70 1.21 -3.71 -1.20
CA VAL A 70 0.93 -4.95 -1.96
C VAL A 70 -0.27 -4.76 -2.89
N ALA A 71 -1.33 -4.07 -2.43
CA ALA A 71 -2.48 -3.76 -3.28
C ALA A 71 -2.09 -2.87 -4.46
N GLY A 72 -1.36 -1.78 -4.21
CA GLY A 72 -0.88 -0.89 -5.26
C GLY A 72 0.00 -1.60 -6.30
N LEU A 73 0.92 -2.47 -5.86
CA LEU A 73 1.74 -3.27 -6.77
C LEU A 73 0.91 -4.21 -7.65
N ARG A 74 -0.17 -4.81 -7.11
CA ARG A 74 -1.06 -5.68 -7.90
C ARG A 74 -1.83 -4.89 -8.96
N GLU A 75 -2.30 -3.70 -8.62
CA GLU A 75 -2.97 -2.81 -9.56
C GLU A 75 -2.04 -2.36 -10.68
N GLU A 76 -0.79 -2.01 -10.34
CA GLU A 76 0.22 -1.63 -11.32
C GLU A 76 0.60 -2.80 -12.24
N LEU A 77 0.80 -4.00 -11.69
CA LEU A 77 1.04 -5.21 -12.48
C LEU A 77 -0.11 -5.45 -13.48
N ALA A 78 -1.36 -5.33 -13.03
CA ALA A 78 -2.53 -5.49 -13.89
C ALA A 78 -2.60 -4.40 -14.98
N ARG A 79 -2.26 -3.15 -14.65
CA ARG A 79 -2.18 -2.04 -15.61
C ARG A 79 -1.12 -2.32 -16.67
N LEU A 80 0.08 -2.72 -16.26
CA LEU A 80 1.19 -3.07 -17.16
C LEU A 80 0.84 -4.27 -18.04
N GLY A 81 0.13 -5.27 -17.49
CA GLY A 81 -0.38 -6.41 -18.25
C GLY A 81 -1.31 -6.00 -19.39
N ARG A 82 -2.31 -5.15 -19.10
CA ARG A 82 -3.24 -4.62 -20.11
C ARG A 82 -2.50 -3.80 -21.18
N GLU A 83 -1.52 -3.01 -20.78
CA GLU A 83 -0.73 -2.20 -21.70
C GLU A 83 0.13 -3.07 -22.62
N ARG A 84 0.79 -4.10 -22.08
CA ARG A 84 1.54 -5.09 -22.86
C ARG A 84 0.66 -5.75 -23.92
N GLU A 85 -0.55 -6.18 -23.56
CA GLU A 85 -1.48 -6.78 -24.52
C GLU A 85 -1.89 -5.79 -25.62
N ARG A 86 -2.16 -4.53 -25.26
CA ARG A 86 -2.46 -3.47 -26.23
C ARG A 86 -1.32 -3.30 -27.24
N LEU A 87 -0.08 -3.24 -26.76
CA LEU A 87 1.11 -3.11 -27.60
C LEU A 87 1.32 -4.33 -28.50
N LEU A 88 1.11 -5.55 -27.99
CA LEU A 88 1.20 -6.76 -28.82
C LEU A 88 0.16 -6.78 -29.94
N ARG A 89 -1.08 -6.34 -29.66
CA ARG A 89 -2.11 -6.19 -30.70
C ARG A 89 -1.71 -5.17 -31.76
N ALA A 90 -1.23 -4.00 -31.34
CA ALA A 90 -0.76 -2.96 -32.25
C ALA A 90 0.42 -3.43 -33.11
N ARG A 91 1.38 -4.15 -32.53
CA ARG A 91 2.50 -4.76 -33.27
C ARG A 91 2.00 -5.71 -34.35
N GLY A 92 1.07 -6.62 -34.02
CA GLY A 92 0.50 -7.55 -34.99
C GLY A 92 -0.30 -6.85 -36.11
N GLN A 93 -0.97 -5.74 -35.81
CA GLN A 93 -1.63 -4.91 -36.84
C GLN A 93 -0.60 -4.27 -37.78
N ALA A 94 0.48 -3.73 -37.23
CA ALA A 94 1.57 -3.14 -38.03
C ALA A 94 2.28 -4.18 -38.92
N GLU A 95 2.57 -5.37 -38.38
CA GLU A 95 3.15 -6.48 -39.14
C GLU A 95 2.27 -6.88 -40.34
N ARG A 96 0.94 -6.97 -40.14
CA ARG A 96 -0.01 -7.24 -41.22
C ARG A 96 -0.02 -6.14 -42.28
N ALA A 97 -0.09 -4.88 -41.86
CA ALA A 97 -0.07 -3.74 -42.78
C ALA A 97 1.21 -3.69 -43.62
N LEU A 98 2.37 -3.93 -43.00
CA LEU A 98 3.65 -4.05 -43.71
C LEU A 98 3.66 -5.21 -44.71
N GLY A 99 3.07 -6.35 -44.35
CA GLY A 99 2.91 -7.49 -45.25
C GLY A 99 2.10 -7.13 -46.50
N THR A 100 0.97 -6.45 -46.33
CA THR A 100 0.12 -5.98 -47.43
C THR A 100 0.86 -5.02 -48.35
N LEU A 101 1.49 -3.97 -47.80
CA LEU A 101 2.24 -2.98 -48.58
C LEU A 101 3.39 -3.61 -49.38
N ARG A 102 4.11 -4.57 -48.78
CA ARG A 102 5.15 -5.34 -49.49
C ARG A 102 4.56 -6.12 -50.67
N GLY A 103 3.42 -6.76 -50.49
CA GLY A 103 2.72 -7.49 -51.56
C GLY A 103 2.28 -6.56 -52.71
N GLU A 104 1.73 -5.39 -52.38
CA GLU A 104 1.35 -4.37 -53.37
C GLU A 104 2.55 -3.83 -54.14
N LEU A 105 3.66 -3.54 -53.44
CA LEU A 105 4.89 -3.10 -54.07
C LEU A 105 5.43 -4.13 -55.07
N GLU A 106 5.41 -5.42 -54.70
CA GLU A 106 5.83 -6.50 -55.60
C GLU A 106 4.89 -6.65 -56.81
N ARG A 107 3.59 -6.40 -56.63
CA ARG A 107 2.63 -6.37 -57.73
C ARG A 107 3.00 -5.26 -58.72
N VAL A 108 3.17 -4.03 -58.24
CA VAL A 108 3.53 -2.87 -59.07
C VAL A 108 4.89 -3.08 -59.75
N ARG A 109 5.88 -3.60 -59.03
CA ARG A 109 7.21 -3.91 -59.58
C ARG A 109 7.17 -4.94 -60.72
N ARG A 110 6.26 -5.93 -60.65
CA ARG A 110 6.04 -6.87 -61.75
C ARG A 110 5.35 -6.22 -62.95
N GLN A 111 4.32 -5.40 -62.70
CA GLN A 111 3.61 -4.67 -63.77
C GLN A 111 4.55 -3.75 -64.55
N LEU A 112 5.40 -2.97 -63.87
CA LEU A 112 6.38 -2.09 -64.51
C LEU A 112 7.39 -2.88 -65.36
N ARG A 113 7.91 -4.01 -64.85
CA ARG A 113 8.85 -4.84 -65.62
C ARG A 113 8.21 -5.45 -66.88
N GLY A 114 6.96 -5.89 -66.80
CA GLY A 114 6.23 -6.36 -67.98
C GLY A 114 6.07 -5.24 -69.02
N ALA A 115 5.61 -4.07 -68.59
CA ALA A 115 5.40 -2.93 -69.50
C ALA A 115 6.69 -2.40 -70.15
N LEU A 116 7.85 -2.60 -69.52
CA LEU A 116 9.16 -2.21 -70.06
C LEU A 116 9.88 -3.33 -70.83
N GLY A 117 9.39 -4.58 -70.77
CA GLY A 117 10.00 -5.75 -71.39
C GLY A 117 9.39 -6.13 -72.75
N ASP A 118 8.28 -5.52 -73.13
CA ASP A 118 7.59 -5.72 -74.42
C ASP A 118 7.98 -4.66 -75.48
N GLY A 119 9.22 -4.14 -75.43
CA GLY A 119 9.76 -3.13 -76.35
C GLY A 119 11.02 -3.58 -77.08
#